data_AF-A0A932LZM5-F1
#
_entry.id   AF-A0A932LZM5-F1
#
_cell.length_a   1.000
_cell.length_b   1.000
_cell.length_c   1.000
_cell.angle_alpha   90.00
_cell.angle_beta   90.00
_cell.angle_gamma   90.00
#
_symmetry.space_group_name_H-M   'P 1'
#
loop_
_entity.id
_entity.type
_entity.pdbx_description
1 polymer ?
#
loop_
_entity_poly.entity_id
_entity_poly.type
_entity_poly.pdbx_seq_one_letter_code
_entity_poly.pdbx_strand_id
1 'polypeptide(L)'
;MSRDLRQWLQAVQDLGELRTIKNASWELEMGALVDILYARSNEAHPAILFENIPGYPDNARVLFGLVGSLRRLALTWNLDLSFSDPMQLVESCRQKLRRMTPIPHRYVEPPPTLSEKHRGGEINLWEFPSPLCHELDGGRYFGTGHMVITSDPDTGWAGPRRAHPGNQHGPFQARRTTYEKVPGIQPALSHGDRRGR
;
A
#
# COMPACT_ATOMS: atom_id res chain seq x y z
N MET A 1 -2.94 -11.26 -16.58
CA MET A 1 -2.75 -11.59 -15.15
C MET A 1 -1.52 -10.87 -14.65
N SER A 2 -1.66 -9.89 -13.76
CA SER A 2 -0.51 -9.23 -13.12
C SER A 2 0.07 -10.13 -12.05
N ARG A 3 1.38 -10.35 -12.05
CA ARG A 3 2.07 -11.18 -11.05
C ARG A 3 2.79 -10.35 -9.99
N ASP A 4 2.89 -9.04 -10.20
CA ASP A 4 3.50 -8.09 -9.28
C ASP A 4 2.86 -6.70 -9.44
N LEU A 5 3.19 -5.77 -8.53
CA LEU A 5 2.65 -4.41 -8.52
C LEU A 5 3.05 -3.59 -9.76
N ARG A 6 4.21 -3.84 -10.37
CA ARG A 6 4.68 -3.11 -11.56
C ARG A 6 3.84 -3.50 -12.78
N GLN A 7 3.57 -4.79 -12.95
CA GLN A 7 2.64 -5.29 -13.98
C GLN A 7 1.21 -4.83 -13.71
N TRP A 8 0.79 -4.76 -12.44
CA TRP A 8 -0.51 -4.24 -12.08
C TRP A 8 -0.67 -2.76 -12.46
N LEU A 9 0.35 -1.94 -12.19
CA LEU A 9 0.36 -0.52 -12.60
C LEU A 9 0.21 -0.37 -14.11
N GLN A 10 0.92 -1.19 -14.90
CA GLN A 10 0.77 -1.20 -16.35
C GLN A 10 -0.65 -1.57 -16.76
N ALA A 11 -1.23 -2.61 -16.16
CA ALA A 11 -2.60 -3.01 -16.46
C ALA A 11 -3.61 -1.90 -16.11
N VAL A 12 -3.42 -1.17 -15.00
CA VAL A 12 -4.30 -0.04 -14.65
C VAL A 12 -4.11 1.15 -15.60
N GLN A 13 -2.89 1.39 -16.07
CA GLN A 13 -2.60 2.36 -17.12
C GLN A 13 -3.34 2.00 -18.42
N ASP A 14 -3.31 0.74 -18.82
CA ASP A 14 -3.99 0.23 -20.03
C ASP A 14 -5.52 0.31 -19.89
N LEU A 15 -6.06 0.24 -18.67
CA LEU A 15 -7.47 0.49 -18.38
C LEU A 15 -7.87 1.97 -18.43
N GLY A 16 -6.90 2.90 -18.56
CA GLY A 16 -7.13 4.34 -18.48
C GLY A 16 -7.42 4.84 -17.07
N GLU A 17 -7.15 4.03 -16.04
CA GLU A 17 -7.50 4.31 -14.64
C GLU A 17 -6.29 4.69 -13.78
N LEU A 18 -5.12 4.96 -14.40
CA LEU A 18 -3.94 5.49 -13.73
C LEU A 18 -3.74 6.96 -14.13
N ARG A 19 -3.51 7.82 -13.13
CA ARG A 19 -3.09 9.21 -13.34
C ARG A 19 -1.79 9.47 -12.61
N THR A 20 -0.88 10.15 -13.29
CA THR A 20 0.41 10.55 -12.72
C THR A 20 0.39 12.03 -12.36
N ILE A 21 0.83 12.36 -11.14
CA ILE A 21 1.02 13.73 -10.65
C ILE A 21 2.48 13.88 -10.25
N LYS A 22 3.13 14.97 -10.68
CA LYS A 22 4.54 15.23 -10.39
C LYS A 22 4.68 16.37 -9.40
N ASN A 23 5.75 16.34 -8.60
CA ASN A 23 6.15 17.42 -7.70
C ASN A 23 5.15 17.75 -6.59
N ALA A 24 4.22 16.85 -6.27
CA ALA A 24 3.34 17.01 -5.11
C ALA A 24 4.12 16.72 -3.83
N SER A 25 3.95 17.57 -2.83
CA SER A 25 4.54 17.43 -1.50
C SER A 25 3.94 16.25 -0.75
N TRP A 26 4.81 15.50 -0.06
CA TRP A 26 4.40 14.47 0.88
C TRP A 26 3.68 15.04 2.11
N GLU A 27 3.86 16.34 2.37
CA GLU A 27 3.27 17.06 3.49
C GLU A 27 1.92 17.64 3.07
N LEU A 28 0.84 16.94 3.44
CA LEU A 28 -0.57 17.31 3.24
C LEU A 28 -1.05 17.38 1.79
N GLU A 29 -0.23 17.80 0.83
CA GLU A 29 -0.66 18.04 -0.56
C GLU A 29 -1.14 16.76 -1.25
N MET A 30 -0.37 15.67 -1.18
CA MET A 30 -0.81 14.37 -1.73
C MET A 30 -2.15 13.91 -1.13
N GLY A 31 -2.31 14.03 0.19
CA GLY A 31 -3.52 13.66 0.90
C GLY A 31 -4.71 14.51 0.46
N ALA A 32 -4.55 15.83 0.46
CA ALA A 32 -5.57 16.78 0.05
C ALA A 32 -6.02 16.57 -1.42
N LEU A 33 -5.09 16.32 -2.34
CA LEU A 33 -5.41 16.01 -3.74
C LEU A 33 -6.27 14.74 -3.86
N VAL A 34 -5.92 13.70 -3.10
CA VAL A 34 -6.67 12.43 -3.08
C VAL A 34 -8.06 12.65 -2.47
N ASP A 35 -8.15 13.38 -1.36
CA ASP A 35 -9.43 13.67 -0.70
C ASP A 35 -10.38 14.46 -1.60
N ILE A 36 -9.87 15.49 -2.29
CA ILE A 36 -10.66 16.26 -3.26
C ILE A 36 -11.17 15.36 -4.38
N LEU A 37 -10.32 14.45 -4.88
CA LEU A 37 -10.69 13.52 -5.94
C LEU A 37 -11.80 12.56 -5.47
N TYR A 38 -11.69 12.03 -4.24
CA TYR A 38 -12.64 11.05 -3.70
C TYR A 38 -13.97 11.70 -3.29
N ALA A 39 -13.92 12.92 -2.75
CA ALA A 39 -15.11 13.65 -2.33
C ALA A 39 -15.97 14.12 -3.53
N ARG A 40 -15.36 14.35 -4.69
CA ARG A 40 -16.06 14.87 -5.89
C ARG A 40 -16.67 13.79 -6.77
N SER A 41 -16.27 12.52 -6.61
CA SER A 41 -16.62 11.48 -7.57
C SER A 41 -17.81 10.64 -7.10
N ASN A 42 -18.96 10.81 -7.75
CA ASN A 42 -20.01 9.77 -7.80
C ASN A 42 -19.63 8.62 -8.78
N GLU A 43 -18.47 8.71 -9.41
CA GLU A 43 -17.93 7.77 -10.40
C GLU A 43 -16.59 7.17 -9.94
N ALA A 44 -16.10 6.16 -10.65
CA ALA A 44 -14.78 5.57 -10.40
C ALA A 44 -13.67 6.61 -10.59
N HIS A 45 -12.99 6.96 -9.52
CA HIS A 45 -11.82 7.84 -9.58
C HIS A 45 -10.56 7.05 -9.96
N PRO A 46 -9.57 7.66 -10.63
CA PRO A 46 -8.33 6.98 -10.98
C PRO A 46 -7.49 6.60 -9.75
N ALA A 47 -6.59 5.63 -9.92
CA ALA A 47 -5.43 5.50 -9.04
C ALA A 47 -4.44 6.63 -9.35
N ILE A 48 -3.81 7.18 -8.33
CA ILE A 48 -2.85 8.29 -8.47
C ILE A 48 -1.45 7.78 -8.17
N LEU A 49 -0.55 7.92 -9.13
CA LEU A 49 0.89 7.71 -8.98
C LEU A 49 1.58 9.07 -8.86
N PHE A 50 2.09 9.38 -7.67
CA PHE A 50 2.94 10.54 -7.45
C PHE A 50 4.38 10.23 -7.81
N GLU A 51 5.04 11.14 -8.52
CA GLU A 51 6.45 11.06 -8.93
C GLU A 51 7.18 12.38 -8.63
N ASN A 52 8.51 12.36 -8.67
CA ASN A 52 9.37 13.53 -8.45
C ASN A 52 9.03 14.28 -7.15
N ILE A 53 8.99 13.54 -6.05
CA ILE A 53 8.46 14.06 -4.78
C ILE A 53 9.50 15.01 -4.15
N PRO A 54 9.13 16.26 -3.81
CA PRO A 54 10.07 17.23 -3.26
C PRO A 54 10.82 16.70 -2.03
N GLY A 55 12.14 16.82 -2.03
CA GLY A 55 13.01 16.34 -0.95
C GLY A 55 13.37 14.85 -1.02
N TYR A 56 12.97 14.14 -2.09
CA TYR A 56 13.26 12.73 -2.32
C TYR A 56 13.95 12.48 -3.67
N PRO A 57 14.64 11.34 -3.85
CA PRO A 57 15.20 10.96 -5.14
C PRO A 57 14.16 10.90 -6.26
N ASP A 58 14.57 11.20 -7.51
CA ASP A 58 13.66 11.29 -8.67
C ASP A 58 12.87 9.99 -8.95
N ASN A 59 13.40 8.85 -8.54
CA ASN A 59 12.75 7.55 -8.71
C ASN A 59 11.74 7.21 -7.60
N ALA A 60 11.61 8.06 -6.57
CA ALA A 60 10.67 7.88 -5.47
C ALA A 60 9.24 8.10 -5.97
N ARG A 61 8.35 7.14 -5.65
CA ARG A 61 6.96 7.15 -6.10
C ARG A 61 6.01 6.73 -4.99
N VAL A 62 4.83 7.33 -4.96
CA VAL A 62 3.77 6.99 -3.99
C VAL A 62 2.47 6.73 -4.75
N LEU A 63 1.79 5.63 -4.43
CA LEU A 63 0.58 5.19 -5.10
C LEU A 63 -0.62 5.27 -4.16
N PHE A 64 -1.67 5.95 -4.61
CA PHE A 64 -2.97 6.03 -3.94
C PHE A 64 -4.08 5.42 -4.80
N GLY A 65 -5.18 5.00 -4.16
CA GLY A 65 -6.38 4.54 -4.85
C GLY A 65 -6.29 3.18 -5.52
N LEU A 66 -5.42 2.30 -4.99
CA LEU A 66 -5.14 0.96 -5.50
C LEU A 66 -6.43 0.22 -5.90
N VAL A 67 -7.40 0.14 -4.98
CA VAL A 67 -8.67 -0.59 -5.17
C VAL A 67 -9.90 0.32 -5.17
N GLY A 68 -9.72 1.60 -5.53
CA GLY A 68 -10.78 2.63 -5.50
C GLY A 68 -11.79 2.58 -6.65
N SER A 69 -11.80 1.53 -7.48
CA SER A 69 -12.82 1.32 -8.51
C SER A 69 -13.20 -0.14 -8.62
N LEU A 70 -14.39 -0.41 -9.15
CA LEU A 70 -14.88 -1.77 -9.39
C LEU A 70 -13.94 -2.56 -10.32
N ARG A 71 -13.47 -1.91 -11.39
CA ARG A 71 -12.56 -2.51 -12.38
C ARG A 71 -11.17 -2.79 -11.81
N ARG A 72 -10.59 -1.87 -11.02
CA ARG A 72 -9.29 -2.13 -10.35
C ARG A 72 -9.41 -3.19 -9.27
N LEU A 73 -10.54 -3.24 -8.55
CA LEU A 73 -10.79 -4.31 -7.61
C LEU A 73 -10.92 -5.67 -8.32
N ALA A 74 -11.67 -5.74 -9.42
CA ALA A 74 -11.80 -6.94 -10.24
C ALA A 74 -10.44 -7.40 -10.82
N LEU A 75 -9.63 -6.45 -11.32
CA LEU A 75 -8.27 -6.71 -11.79
C LEU A 75 -7.40 -7.31 -10.69
N THR A 76 -7.42 -6.72 -9.49
CA THR A 76 -6.64 -7.17 -8.33
C THR A 76 -7.02 -8.60 -7.91
N TRP A 77 -8.32 -8.91 -7.98
CA TRP A 77 -8.82 -10.25 -7.71
C TRP A 77 -8.73 -11.20 -8.91
N ASN A 78 -8.21 -10.75 -10.05
CA ASN A 78 -8.18 -11.48 -11.32
C ASN A 78 -9.55 -12.09 -11.65
N LEU A 79 -10.55 -11.21 -11.74
CA LEU A 79 -11.93 -11.47 -12.11
C LEU A 79 -12.30 -10.73 -13.41
N ASP A 80 -13.54 -10.89 -13.87
CA ASP A 80 -14.07 -10.20 -15.04
C ASP A 80 -14.09 -8.67 -14.83
N LEU A 81 -13.58 -7.92 -15.81
CA LEU A 81 -13.51 -6.46 -15.78
C LEU A 81 -14.78 -5.79 -16.32
N SER A 82 -15.70 -6.56 -16.87
CA SER A 82 -16.99 -6.09 -17.43
C SER A 82 -18.09 -5.97 -16.37
N PHE A 83 -17.82 -6.34 -15.12
CA PHE A 83 -18.78 -6.15 -14.03
C PHE A 83 -19.24 -4.69 -13.95
N SER A 84 -20.56 -4.50 -14.03
CA SER A 84 -21.24 -3.22 -13.83
C SER A 84 -21.93 -3.14 -12.46
N ASP A 85 -22.13 -4.28 -11.81
CA ASP A 85 -22.75 -4.41 -10.49
C ASP A 85 -21.73 -4.87 -9.45
N PRO A 86 -21.47 -4.08 -8.39
CA PRO A 86 -20.61 -4.48 -7.28
C PRO A 86 -20.98 -5.83 -6.65
N MET A 87 -22.26 -6.22 -6.65
CA MET A 87 -22.68 -7.48 -6.06
C MET A 87 -22.18 -8.70 -6.84
N GLN A 88 -22.08 -8.60 -8.16
CA GLN A 88 -21.49 -9.66 -8.99
C GLN A 88 -20.01 -9.88 -8.67
N LEU A 89 -19.28 -8.79 -8.39
CA LEU A 89 -17.89 -8.88 -7.95
C LEU A 89 -17.80 -9.58 -6.58
N VAL A 90 -18.62 -9.16 -5.61
CA VAL A 90 -18.62 -9.75 -4.26
C VAL A 90 -18.90 -11.24 -4.32
N GLU A 91 -19.92 -11.65 -5.08
CA GLU A 91 -20.26 -13.07 -5.24
C GLU A 91 -19.13 -13.84 -5.94
N SER A 92 -18.54 -13.28 -6.98
CA SER A 92 -17.39 -13.88 -7.68
C SER A 92 -16.17 -14.05 -6.76
N CYS A 93 -15.88 -13.06 -5.91
CA CYS A 93 -14.85 -13.16 -4.87
C CYS A 93 -15.15 -14.30 -3.89
N ARG A 94 -16.40 -14.41 -3.40
CA ARG A 94 -16.82 -15.48 -2.49
C ARG A 94 -16.69 -16.86 -3.13
N GLN A 95 -17.14 -17.02 -4.37
CA GLN A 95 -17.04 -18.28 -5.10
C GLN A 95 -15.57 -18.68 -5.33
N LYS A 96 -14.73 -17.71 -5.72
CA LYS A 96 -13.29 -17.93 -5.90
C LYS A 96 -12.65 -18.40 -4.59
N LEU A 97 -12.91 -17.74 -3.47
CA LEU A 97 -12.38 -18.13 -2.16
C LEU A 97 -12.84 -19.55 -1.74
N ARG A 98 -14.11 -19.90 -1.98
CA ARG A 98 -14.65 -21.24 -1.64
C ARG A 98 -13.97 -22.37 -2.42
N ARG A 99 -13.55 -22.11 -3.65
CA ARG A 99 -12.91 -23.09 -4.54
C ARG A 99 -11.39 -23.03 -4.50
N MET A 100 -10.82 -22.03 -3.84
CA MET A 100 -9.38 -21.81 -3.83
C MET A 100 -8.68 -22.91 -3.04
N THR A 101 -7.80 -23.63 -3.73
CA THR A 101 -6.84 -24.53 -3.09
C THR A 101 -5.54 -23.75 -2.86
N PRO A 102 -5.02 -23.67 -1.63
CA PRO A 102 -3.75 -23.01 -1.37
C PRO A 102 -2.64 -23.61 -2.22
N ILE A 103 -1.91 -22.76 -2.93
CA ILE A 103 -0.71 -23.14 -3.66
C ILE A 103 0.47 -22.79 -2.77
N PRO A 104 1.34 -23.75 -2.41
CA PRO A 104 2.54 -23.47 -1.64
C PRO A 104 3.38 -22.37 -2.31
N HIS A 105 3.95 -21.46 -1.51
CA HIS A 105 4.90 -20.49 -2.04
C HIS A 105 6.16 -21.20 -2.52
N ARG A 106 6.85 -20.56 -3.46
CA ARG A 106 8.14 -21.02 -3.95
C ARG A 106 9.20 -20.07 -3.45
N TYR A 107 10.26 -20.63 -2.87
CA TYR A 107 11.48 -19.90 -2.58
C TYR A 107 12.18 -19.59 -3.90
N VAL A 108 12.57 -18.33 -4.08
CA VAL A 108 13.26 -17.84 -5.29
C VAL A 108 14.50 -17.08 -4.86
N GLU A 109 15.62 -17.37 -5.50
CA GLU A 109 16.91 -16.72 -5.26
C GLU A 109 17.52 -16.25 -6.59
N PRO A 110 17.85 -14.94 -6.73
CA PRO A 110 17.59 -13.86 -5.79
C PRO A 110 16.11 -13.41 -5.80
N PRO A 111 15.57 -12.93 -4.67
CA PRO A 111 14.21 -12.42 -4.65
C PRO A 111 14.11 -11.07 -5.38
N PRO A 112 13.05 -10.84 -6.17
CA PRO A 112 12.89 -9.67 -7.04
C PRO A 112 12.67 -8.34 -6.29
N THR A 113 12.57 -8.38 -4.96
CA THR A 113 12.29 -7.25 -4.07
C THR A 113 13.50 -6.83 -3.20
N LEU A 114 14.59 -7.60 -3.17
CA LEU A 114 15.76 -7.30 -2.32
C LEU A 114 16.94 -6.72 -3.12
N SER A 115 16.67 -5.78 -4.02
CA SER A 115 17.75 -5.05 -4.71
C SER A 115 18.55 -4.16 -3.76
N GLU A 116 17.88 -3.57 -2.76
CA GLU A 116 18.48 -2.75 -1.70
C GLU A 116 18.25 -3.40 -0.34
N LYS A 117 19.24 -3.34 0.56
CA LYS A 117 19.18 -3.95 1.89
C LYS A 117 19.80 -3.00 2.92
N HIS A 118 19.00 -2.57 3.88
CA HIS A 118 19.43 -1.78 5.02
C HIS A 118 19.33 -2.64 6.29
N ARG A 119 20.34 -2.59 7.17
CA ARG A 119 20.34 -3.34 8.43
C ARG A 119 20.72 -2.45 9.62
N GLY A 120 20.11 -2.72 10.77
CA GLY A 120 20.45 -2.05 12.02
C GLY A 120 20.35 -0.52 11.91
N GLY A 121 21.47 0.17 12.18
CA GLY A 121 21.54 1.64 12.14
C GLY A 121 21.41 2.27 10.74
N GLU A 122 21.48 1.48 9.67
CA GLU A 122 21.27 1.96 8.29
C GLU A 122 19.80 2.18 7.95
N ILE A 123 18.88 1.68 8.78
CA ILE A 123 17.44 1.77 8.56
C ILE A 123 16.98 3.20 8.84
N ASN A 124 16.57 3.90 7.78
CA ASN A 124 16.01 5.24 7.89
C ASN A 124 14.67 5.32 7.17
N LEU A 125 13.56 5.18 7.91
CA LEU A 125 12.21 5.23 7.33
C LEU A 125 11.88 6.56 6.62
N TRP A 126 12.62 7.62 6.94
CA TRP A 126 12.45 8.94 6.33
C TRP A 126 13.06 9.06 4.94
N GLU A 127 13.83 8.07 4.48
CA GLU A 127 14.33 7.99 3.10
C GLU A 127 13.20 7.71 2.10
N PHE A 128 12.05 7.25 2.58
CA PHE A 128 10.85 7.04 1.77
C PHE A 128 9.85 8.20 1.94
N PRO A 129 9.14 8.58 0.87
CA PRO A 129 8.18 9.69 0.87
C PRO A 129 6.85 9.31 1.53
N SER A 130 6.88 8.85 2.79
CA SER A 130 5.67 8.54 3.55
C SER A 130 4.83 9.80 3.69
N PRO A 131 3.54 9.82 3.31
CA PRO A 131 2.75 11.03 3.37
C PRO A 131 2.34 11.38 4.81
N LEU A 132 2.24 12.67 5.10
CA LEU A 132 1.35 13.19 6.13
C LEU A 132 0.03 13.49 5.42
N CYS A 133 -0.99 12.65 5.62
CA CYS A 133 -2.20 12.72 4.80
C CYS A 133 -3.14 13.83 5.25
N HIS A 134 -3.33 14.00 6.56
CA HIS A 134 -4.28 14.96 7.12
C HIS A 134 -3.61 15.85 8.17
N GLU A 135 -4.10 17.08 8.34
CA GLU A 135 -3.54 18.08 9.27
C GLU A 135 -3.50 17.59 10.72
N LEU A 136 -4.48 16.76 11.11
CA LEU A 136 -4.62 16.22 12.46
C LEU A 136 -3.96 14.84 12.64
N ASP A 137 -3.27 14.34 11.62
CA ASP A 137 -2.52 13.09 11.76
C ASP A 137 -1.36 13.30 12.76
N GLY A 138 -1.20 12.36 13.70
CA GLY A 138 -0.10 12.40 14.68
C GLY A 138 1.30 12.16 14.08
N GLY A 139 1.41 11.99 12.76
CA GLY A 139 2.65 11.76 12.05
C GLY A 139 2.44 11.17 10.66
N ARG A 140 3.56 10.95 9.94
CA ARG A 140 3.56 10.36 8.60
C ARG A 140 3.28 8.85 8.70
N TYR A 141 2.45 8.32 7.81
CA TYR A 141 2.09 6.90 7.83
C TYR A 141 2.82 6.14 6.71
N PHE A 142 3.77 5.29 7.11
CA PHE A 142 4.56 4.48 6.17
C PHE A 142 3.77 3.34 5.53
N GLY A 143 2.83 2.75 6.27
CA GLY A 143 2.10 1.55 5.85
C GLY A 143 0.59 1.70 5.93
N THR A 144 -0.05 2.10 4.82
CA THR A 144 -1.53 2.20 4.71
C THR A 144 -2.12 1.25 3.66
N GLY A 145 -1.28 0.66 2.81
CA GLY A 145 -1.66 -0.31 1.78
C GLY A 145 -0.71 -1.51 1.74
N HIS A 146 -0.47 -2.15 2.90
CA HIS A 146 0.53 -3.20 3.07
C HIS A 146 -0.06 -4.47 3.70
N MET A 147 0.73 -5.54 3.67
CA MET A 147 0.45 -6.80 4.35
C MET A 147 1.49 -7.02 5.45
N VAL A 148 1.03 -7.39 6.65
CA VAL A 148 1.92 -7.81 7.74
C VAL A 148 2.04 -9.33 7.71
N ILE A 149 3.28 -9.82 7.62
CA ILE A 149 3.60 -11.25 7.69
C ILE A 149 4.19 -11.52 9.07
N THR A 150 3.58 -12.44 9.80
CA THR A 150 4.05 -12.91 11.10
C THR A 150 4.22 -14.41 11.06
N SER A 151 5.15 -14.94 11.85
CA SER A 151 5.34 -16.37 12.06
C SER A 151 4.90 -16.75 13.47
N ASP A 152 4.24 -17.89 13.58
CA ASP A 152 3.97 -18.49 14.87
C ASP A 152 5.28 -18.84 15.61
N PRO A 153 5.45 -18.46 16.90
CA PRO A 153 6.71 -18.65 17.61
C PRO A 153 7.02 -20.12 17.91
N ASP A 154 5.99 -20.97 18.07
CA ASP A 154 6.17 -22.38 18.42
C ASP A 154 6.40 -23.26 17.19
N THR A 155 5.77 -22.91 16.07
CA THR A 155 5.76 -23.74 14.86
C THR A 155 6.52 -23.13 13.69
N GLY A 156 6.93 -21.86 13.79
CA GLY A 156 7.55 -21.12 12.68
C GLY A 156 6.61 -20.85 11.50
N TRP A 157 5.31 -21.15 11.64
CA TRP A 157 4.34 -21.05 10.55
C TRP A 157 4.02 -19.59 10.22
N ALA A 158 4.38 -19.15 9.01
CA ALA A 158 4.07 -17.82 8.49
C ALA A 158 2.88 -17.88 7.50
N GLY A 159 1.66 -18.07 8.02
CA GLY A 159 0.44 -18.10 7.20
C GLY A 159 -0.85 -18.18 8.03
N PRO A 160 -2.04 -18.03 7.43
CA PRO A 160 -3.30 -18.25 8.14
C PRO A 160 -3.41 -19.71 8.60
N ARG A 161 -3.52 -19.95 9.91
CA ARG A 161 -3.75 -21.30 10.47
C ARG A 161 -5.09 -21.83 9.97
N ARG A 162 -5.12 -23.09 9.52
CA ARG A 162 -6.38 -23.82 9.28
C ARG A 162 -7.06 -24.01 10.63
N ALA A 163 -8.33 -23.62 10.76
CA ALA A 163 -9.08 -23.84 12.00
C ALA A 163 -9.14 -25.35 12.30
N HIS A 164 -8.41 -25.80 13.33
CA HIS A 164 -8.71 -27.05 13.99
C HIS A 164 -10.02 -26.89 14.76
N PRO A 165 -10.89 -27.92 14.80
CA PRO A 165 -12.14 -27.87 15.57
C PRO A 165 -11.77 -27.86 17.06
N GLY A 166 -11.61 -26.67 17.63
CA GLY A 166 -11.23 -26.48 19.04
C GLY A 166 -10.68 -25.10 19.38
N ASN A 167 -10.03 -24.39 18.45
CA ASN A 167 -9.48 -23.06 18.72
C ASN A 167 -10.23 -21.96 17.98
N GLN A 168 -11.16 -21.31 18.68
CA GLN A 168 -11.82 -20.08 18.25
C GLN A 168 -10.96 -18.87 18.64
N HIS A 169 -9.92 -18.56 17.87
CA HIS A 169 -9.31 -17.24 17.92
C HIS A 169 -9.48 -16.56 16.55
N GLY A 170 -10.14 -15.40 16.60
CA GLY A 170 -10.80 -14.72 15.48
C GLY A 170 -9.85 -14.20 14.39
N PRO A 171 -10.42 -13.66 13.30
CA PRO A 171 -9.67 -13.27 12.13
C PRO A 171 -8.79 -12.03 12.40
N PHE A 172 -7.67 -11.97 11.70
CA PHE A 172 -6.91 -10.78 11.30
C PHE A 172 -7.19 -9.50 12.12
N GLN A 173 -6.30 -9.19 13.07
CA GLN A 173 -6.24 -7.87 13.67
C GLN A 173 -5.35 -6.97 12.81
N ALA A 174 -5.93 -5.96 12.16
CA ALA A 174 -5.17 -4.80 11.72
C ALA A 174 -4.63 -4.08 12.96
N ARG A 175 -3.35 -4.26 13.27
CA ARG A 175 -2.68 -3.48 14.32
C ARG A 175 -2.13 -2.21 13.69
N ARG A 176 -2.35 -1.07 14.35
CA ARG A 176 -1.75 0.21 14.00
C ARG A 176 -0.25 0.10 14.22
N THR A 177 0.53 0.00 13.15
CA THR A 177 2.00 0.13 13.24
C THR A 177 2.31 1.62 13.35
N THR A 178 2.47 2.10 14.57
CA THR A 178 3.07 3.42 14.81
C THR A 178 4.58 3.23 14.80
N TYR A 179 5.28 3.97 13.94
CA TYR A 179 6.73 4.03 13.97
C TYR A 179 7.10 5.20 14.88
N GLU A 180 7.52 4.90 16.10
CA GLU A 180 8.12 5.91 16.96
C GLU A 180 9.51 6.29 16.44
N LYS A 181 9.84 7.57 16.66
CA LYS A 181 11.17 8.12 16.40
C LYS A 181 12.20 7.29 17.17
N VAL A 182 13.08 6.57 16.46
CA VAL A 182 14.19 5.85 17.10
C VAL A 182 15.09 6.90 17.78
N PRO A 183 15.31 6.83 19.10
CA PRO A 183 16.22 7.76 19.78
C PRO A 183 17.63 7.63 19.20
N GLY A 184 18.20 8.73 18.72
CA GLY A 184 19.57 8.78 18.20
C GLY A 184 19.72 9.10 16.71
N ILE A 185 18.63 9.09 15.93
CA ILE A 185 18.66 9.51 14.52
C ILE A 185 18.28 10.99 14.45
N GLN A 186 19.28 11.87 14.36
CA GLN A 186 19.05 13.27 13.99
C GLN A 186 18.70 13.32 12.48
N PRO A 187 17.60 13.97 12.08
CA PRO A 187 17.38 14.26 10.67
C PRO A 187 18.48 15.23 10.21
N ALA A 188 19.23 14.82 9.19
CA ALA A 188 20.17 15.68 8.49
C ALA A 188 19.40 16.66 7.58
N LEU A 189 18.64 17.58 8.16
CA LEU A 189 18.11 18.75 7.46
C LEU A 189 18.06 19.92 8.46
N SER A 190 19.05 20.82 8.32
CA SER A 190 19.07 22.11 9.00
C SER A 190 17.80 22.88 8.68
N HIS A 191 16.89 22.98 9.65
CA HIS A 191 15.75 23.87 9.57
C HIS A 191 16.28 25.30 9.80
N GLY A 192 16.34 26.08 8.72
CA GLY A 192 16.45 27.52 8.84
C GLY A 192 15.20 28.04 9.54
N ASP A 193 15.40 28.54 10.75
CA ASP A 193 14.41 29.25 11.54
C ASP A 193 13.76 30.37 10.70
N ARG A 194 12.46 30.26 10.47
CA ARG A 194 11.61 31.41 10.08
C ARG A 194 10.32 31.36 10.87
N ARG A 195 10.41 31.59 12.19
CA ARG A 195 9.36 32.31 12.91
C ARG A 195 9.84 33.72 13.21
N GLY A 196 9.34 34.69 12.44
CA GLY A 196 9.62 36.10 12.71
C GLY A 196 9.13 37.06 11.64
N ARG A 197 7.81 37.27 11.57
CA ARG A 197 7.04 38.51 11.28
C ARG A 197 5.74 38.20 10.55
#